data_AF-A0A3D0X9U0-F1
#
_entry.id   AF-A0A3D0X9U0-F1
#
_cell.length_a   1.000
_cell.length_b   1.000
_cell.length_c   1.000
_cell.angle_alpha   90.00
_cell.angle_beta   90.00
_cell.angle_gamma   90.00
#
_symmetry.space_group_name_H-M   'P 1'
#
loop_
_entity.id
_entity.type
_entity.pdbx_description
1 polymer ?
#
loop_
_entity_poly.entity_id
_entity_poly.type
_entity_poly.pdbx_seq_one_letter_code
_entity_poly.pdbx_strand_id
1 'polypeptide(L)'
;MKKTKLFNSIAAIIVSISIMLSSIFSVAAFDTEYISEDGMKLAYRIINGYSKLSAEKGLTNFKTSAVYCGLDITKPYLITLAGYFYITNGVDIDRASGDNEYTVTTIYNLDKFLKKMGVKNERAAQLKSELENQNVQILLSLDTAGLYIIKSDEQFSKSLLKDEKVDFVLSGGGVPSSMKDLNFDGKSDKNDCELIQKYLAGELVYDDNDKNEYIKFACDINGDKEINIVDVTELQLDG
;
A
#
# COMPACT_ATOMS: atom_id res chain seq x y z
N MET A 1 3.91 -27.98 -17.15
CA MET A 1 3.82 -27.78 -15.68
C MET A 1 4.93 -26.90 -15.06
N LYS A 2 6.12 -26.70 -15.64
CA LYS A 2 7.17 -25.81 -15.07
C LYS A 2 7.01 -24.30 -15.38
N LYS A 3 6.40 -23.94 -16.51
CA LYS A 3 6.22 -22.52 -16.93
C LYS A 3 5.22 -21.74 -16.07
N THR A 4 4.18 -22.41 -15.56
CA THR A 4 3.14 -21.81 -14.72
C THR A 4 3.65 -21.39 -13.34
N LYS A 5 4.58 -22.15 -12.74
CA LYS A 5 5.20 -21.77 -11.46
C LYS A 5 6.10 -20.53 -11.58
N LEU A 6 6.87 -20.42 -12.67
CA LEU A 6 7.76 -19.27 -12.91
C LEU A 6 6.97 -17.97 -13.17
N PHE A 7 5.86 -18.06 -13.91
CA PHE A 7 4.97 -16.92 -14.15
C PHE A 7 4.29 -16.45 -12.86
N ASN A 8 3.82 -17.38 -12.02
CA ASN A 8 3.22 -17.06 -10.71
C ASN A 8 4.25 -16.45 -9.74
N SER A 9 5.52 -16.86 -9.79
CA SER A 9 6.59 -16.24 -8.99
C SER A 9 6.95 -14.83 -9.46
N ILE A 10 6.99 -14.55 -10.76
CA ILE A 10 7.23 -13.20 -11.30
C ILE A 10 6.08 -12.27 -10.95
N ALA A 11 4.85 -12.78 -11.05
CA ALA A 11 3.63 -12.07 -10.74
C ALA A 11 3.49 -11.75 -9.23
N ALA A 12 3.90 -12.68 -8.35
CA ALA A 12 4.04 -12.43 -6.91
C ALA A 12 5.03 -11.31 -6.58
N ILE A 13 6.00 -11.03 -7.45
CA ILE A 13 7.02 -9.99 -7.23
C ILE A 13 6.56 -8.61 -7.73
N ILE A 14 5.71 -8.55 -8.76
CA ILE A 14 4.96 -7.34 -9.17
C ILE A 14 4.10 -6.86 -8.01
N VAL A 15 3.40 -7.83 -7.42
CA VAL A 15 2.67 -7.71 -6.19
C VAL A 15 3.63 -7.27 -5.12
N SER A 16 4.77 -7.92 -4.88
CA SER A 16 5.71 -7.54 -3.82
C SER A 16 6.31 -6.13 -3.90
N ILE A 17 6.48 -5.50 -5.08
CA ILE A 17 6.87 -4.07 -5.18
C ILE A 17 5.71 -3.16 -4.83
N SER A 18 4.54 -3.47 -5.37
CA SER A 18 3.30 -2.75 -5.07
C SER A 18 2.89 -2.97 -3.60
N ILE A 19 3.18 -4.15 -3.05
CA ILE A 19 2.98 -4.71 -1.70
C ILE A 19 4.11 -4.33 -0.75
N MET A 20 5.28 -3.91 -1.19
CA MET A 20 6.23 -3.26 -0.28
C MET A 20 5.98 -1.78 -0.16
N LEU A 21 5.52 -1.15 -1.24
CA LEU A 21 4.97 0.20 -1.17
C LEU A 21 3.60 0.19 -0.48
N SER A 22 2.92 -0.96 -0.48
CA SER A 22 1.71 -1.28 0.29
C SER A 22 1.96 -2.39 1.31
N SER A 23 3.02 -2.32 2.12
CA SER A 23 3.38 -3.34 3.14
C SER A 23 2.46 -3.32 4.35
N ILE A 24 1.21 -3.17 4.03
CA ILE A 24 0.09 -2.69 4.77
C ILE A 24 -0.95 -3.83 4.69
N PHE A 25 -0.88 -4.75 3.70
CA PHE A 25 -1.87 -5.79 3.54
C PHE A 25 -1.33 -7.22 3.65
N SER A 26 -1.98 -7.99 4.52
CA SER A 26 -1.85 -9.44 4.66
C SER A 26 -1.86 -10.13 3.27
N VAL A 27 -0.85 -10.96 3.05
CA VAL A 27 -0.63 -11.80 1.86
C VAL A 27 -1.83 -12.73 1.58
N ALA A 28 -2.77 -12.90 2.53
CA ALA A 28 -3.96 -13.73 2.37
C ALA A 28 -5.10 -13.10 1.53
N ALA A 29 -5.11 -11.78 1.30
CA ALA A 29 -6.24 -11.10 0.63
C ALA A 29 -5.97 -10.67 -0.84
N PHE A 30 -4.73 -10.77 -1.31
CA PHE A 30 -4.33 -10.34 -2.66
C PHE A 30 -4.12 -11.55 -3.57
N ASP A 31 -5.23 -12.07 -4.11
CA ASP A 31 -5.23 -13.12 -5.13
C ASP A 31 -4.48 -12.68 -6.40
N THR A 32 -4.14 -13.65 -7.25
CA THR A 32 -3.53 -13.51 -8.58
C THR A 32 -4.25 -12.53 -9.53
N GLU A 33 -5.50 -12.14 -9.24
CA GLU A 33 -6.23 -11.10 -9.96
C GLU A 33 -5.73 -9.66 -9.67
N TYR A 34 -5.04 -9.44 -8.54
CA TYR A 34 -4.39 -8.17 -8.23
C TYR A 34 -3.13 -7.90 -9.06
N ILE A 35 -2.71 -8.88 -9.84
CA ILE A 35 -1.64 -8.81 -10.85
C ILE A 35 -2.21 -8.21 -12.15
N SER A 36 -3.12 -7.26 -11.99
CA SER A 36 -3.78 -6.51 -13.05
C SER A 36 -3.73 -5.03 -12.71
N GLU A 37 -3.90 -4.18 -13.72
CA GLU A 37 -3.97 -2.74 -13.53
C GLU A 37 -5.09 -2.34 -12.55
N ASP A 38 -6.24 -3.01 -12.65
CA ASP A 38 -7.39 -2.75 -11.78
C ASP A 38 -7.12 -3.17 -10.32
N GLY A 39 -6.42 -4.29 -10.13
CA GLY A 39 -5.96 -4.73 -8.83
C GLY A 39 -5.07 -3.70 -8.12
N MET A 40 -4.09 -3.15 -8.83
CA MET A 40 -3.24 -2.10 -8.26
C MET A 40 -4.01 -0.84 -7.91
N LYS A 41 -4.90 -0.39 -8.81
CA LYS A 41 -5.75 0.77 -8.53
C LYS A 41 -6.58 0.55 -7.28
N LEU A 42 -7.10 -0.65 -7.09
CA LEU A 42 -7.80 -1.02 -5.86
C LEU A 42 -6.87 -0.95 -4.64
N ALA A 43 -5.65 -1.51 -4.71
CA ALA A 43 -4.68 -1.42 -3.61
C ALA A 43 -4.38 0.06 -3.22
N TYR A 44 -4.18 0.93 -4.21
CA TYR A 44 -3.95 2.35 -3.98
C TYR A 44 -5.14 3.05 -3.31
N ARG A 45 -6.36 2.72 -3.71
CA ARG A 45 -7.59 3.22 -3.06
C ARG A 45 -7.68 2.77 -1.61
N ILE A 46 -7.37 1.50 -1.32
CA ILE A 46 -7.39 0.98 0.05
C ILE A 46 -6.37 1.73 0.94
N ILE A 47 -5.17 2.03 0.42
CA ILE A 47 -4.15 2.83 1.14
C ILE A 47 -4.64 4.26 1.40
N ASN A 48 -5.18 4.92 0.37
CA ASN A 48 -5.73 6.26 0.50
C ASN A 48 -6.91 6.30 1.49
N GLY A 49 -7.78 5.30 1.46
CA GLY A 49 -8.91 5.15 2.38
C GLY A 49 -8.46 5.01 3.83
N TYR A 50 -7.50 4.12 4.09
CA TYR A 50 -6.84 4.01 5.39
C TYR A 50 -6.27 5.35 5.85
N SER A 51 -5.49 6.01 4.98
CA SER A 51 -4.84 7.27 5.31
C SER A 51 -5.83 8.36 5.68
N LYS A 52 -6.94 8.49 4.93
CA LYS A 52 -8.02 9.44 5.23
C LYS A 52 -8.67 9.14 6.58
N LEU A 53 -9.03 7.88 6.85
CA LEU A 53 -9.69 7.49 8.10
C LEU A 53 -8.77 7.59 9.32
N SER A 54 -7.52 7.16 9.21
CA SER A 54 -6.50 7.29 10.25
C SER A 54 -6.27 8.75 10.63
N ALA A 55 -6.23 9.66 9.64
CA ALA A 55 -6.13 11.09 9.89
C ALA A 55 -7.39 11.68 10.52
N GLU A 56 -8.58 11.25 10.11
CA GLU A 56 -9.86 11.68 10.71
C GLU A 56 -10.01 11.25 12.17
N LYS A 57 -9.50 10.07 12.52
CA LYS A 57 -9.42 9.57 13.89
C LYS A 57 -8.29 10.20 14.71
N GLY A 58 -7.47 11.07 14.12
CA GLY A 58 -6.40 11.79 14.79
C GLY A 58 -5.15 10.97 15.11
N LEU A 59 -5.01 9.78 14.52
CA LEU A 59 -3.89 8.86 14.76
C LEU A 59 -2.66 9.24 13.95
N THR A 60 -2.90 9.72 12.73
CA THR A 60 -1.88 10.27 11.86
C THR A 60 -2.29 11.66 11.39
N ASN A 61 -1.41 12.33 10.66
CA ASN A 61 -1.74 13.55 9.96
C ASN A 61 -1.00 13.60 8.62
N PHE A 62 -1.41 14.54 7.79
CA PHE A 62 -0.83 14.75 6.46
C PHE A 62 0.36 15.72 6.46
N LYS A 63 0.88 16.12 7.64
CA LYS A 63 2.09 16.96 7.70
C LYS A 63 3.33 16.18 7.35
N THR A 64 3.37 14.91 7.71
CA THR A 64 4.35 13.94 7.20
C THR A 64 3.59 12.93 6.35
N SER A 65 4.02 12.70 5.12
CA SER A 65 3.33 11.78 4.23
C SER A 65 4.32 11.03 3.35
N ALA A 66 4.04 9.74 3.14
CA ALA A 66 4.67 8.99 2.08
C ALA A 66 3.82 9.17 0.82
N VAL A 67 4.45 9.63 -0.26
CA VAL A 67 3.83 9.88 -1.55
C VAL A 67 4.45 8.94 -2.55
N TYR A 68 3.60 8.19 -3.25
CA TYR A 68 4.04 7.21 -4.23
C TYR A 68 3.56 7.58 -5.62
N CYS A 69 4.49 7.58 -6.57
CA CYS A 69 4.28 7.79 -8.00
C CYS A 69 5.08 6.72 -8.76
N GLY A 70 4.49 5.55 -8.79
CA GLY A 70 5.14 4.28 -8.97
C GLY A 70 5.73 4.01 -10.33
N LEU A 71 6.43 2.88 -10.34
CA LEU A 71 6.91 2.23 -11.55
C LEU A 71 5.71 1.88 -12.43
N ASP A 72 5.85 2.15 -13.72
CA ASP A 72 4.89 1.74 -14.73
C ASP A 72 4.97 0.23 -14.96
N ILE A 73 4.33 -0.54 -14.08
CA ILE A 73 4.37 -1.99 -14.13
C ILE A 73 3.56 -2.57 -15.31
N THR A 74 2.90 -1.74 -16.13
CA THR A 74 2.38 -2.23 -17.41
C THR A 74 3.53 -2.63 -18.34
N LYS A 75 4.75 -2.13 -18.10
CA LYS A 75 5.97 -2.49 -18.82
C LYS A 75 6.52 -3.85 -18.33
N PRO A 76 6.52 -4.90 -19.18
CA PRO A 76 6.98 -6.24 -18.77
C PRO A 76 8.45 -6.30 -18.32
N TYR A 77 9.28 -5.39 -18.83
CA TYR A 77 10.68 -5.28 -18.41
C TYR A 77 10.83 -4.85 -16.94
N LEU A 78 10.01 -3.89 -16.46
CA LEU A 78 10.07 -3.43 -15.07
C LEU A 78 9.60 -4.54 -14.12
N ILE A 79 8.53 -5.23 -14.49
CA ILE A 79 8.07 -6.48 -13.85
C ILE A 79 9.21 -7.50 -13.74
N THR A 80 9.96 -7.70 -14.82
CA THR A 80 11.02 -8.72 -14.87
C THR A 80 12.20 -8.34 -13.97
N LEU A 81 12.60 -7.07 -13.97
CA LEU A 81 13.66 -6.56 -13.12
C LEU A 81 13.30 -6.60 -11.64
N ALA A 82 12.08 -6.18 -11.32
CA ALA A 82 11.46 -6.38 -10.02
C ALA A 82 11.59 -7.84 -9.58
N GLY A 83 11.05 -8.75 -10.40
CA GLY A 83 11.15 -10.20 -10.26
C GLY A 83 12.54 -10.66 -9.85
N TYR A 84 13.50 -10.27 -10.69
CA TYR A 84 14.88 -10.64 -10.52
C TYR A 84 15.48 -10.13 -9.21
N PHE A 85 15.24 -8.87 -8.84
CA PHE A 85 15.74 -8.28 -7.60
C PHE A 85 15.27 -9.09 -6.37
N TYR A 86 13.98 -9.41 -6.28
CA TYR A 86 13.43 -10.07 -5.10
C TYR A 86 13.98 -11.47 -4.91
N ILE A 87 14.02 -12.25 -6.01
CA ILE A 87 14.52 -13.62 -5.98
C ILE A 87 16.02 -13.63 -5.62
N THR A 88 16.81 -12.74 -6.23
CA THR A 88 18.27 -12.76 -6.04
C THR A 88 18.72 -12.17 -4.71
N ASN A 89 17.91 -11.33 -4.07
CA ASN A 89 18.21 -10.74 -2.77
C ASN A 89 17.50 -11.45 -1.61
N GLY A 90 16.73 -12.51 -1.88
CA GLY A 90 16.05 -13.30 -0.84
C GLY A 90 15.08 -12.46 -0.01
N VAL A 91 14.32 -11.59 -0.67
CA VAL A 91 13.40 -10.66 0.00
C VAL A 91 12.28 -11.44 0.69
N ASP A 92 12.10 -11.18 1.98
CA ASP A 92 11.07 -11.73 2.85
C ASP A 92 9.85 -10.81 2.82
N ILE A 93 8.82 -11.22 2.08
CA ILE A 93 7.60 -10.44 1.88
C ILE A 93 6.78 -10.37 3.16
N ASP A 94 6.76 -11.47 3.93
CA ASP A 94 6.01 -11.54 5.18
C ASP A 94 6.62 -10.58 6.20
N ARG A 95 7.95 -10.55 6.31
CA ARG A 95 8.64 -9.57 7.15
C ARG A 95 8.40 -8.14 6.69
N ALA A 96 8.44 -7.88 5.38
CA ALA A 96 8.18 -6.55 4.85
C ALA A 96 6.80 -6.02 5.26
N SER A 97 5.79 -6.88 5.37
CA SER A 97 4.42 -6.49 5.74
C SER A 97 4.24 -5.95 7.17
N GLY A 98 5.25 -6.07 8.04
CA GLY A 98 5.14 -5.60 9.44
C GLY A 98 6.38 -4.88 9.98
N ASP A 99 7.49 -4.86 9.24
CA ASP A 99 8.76 -4.25 9.65
C ASP A 99 9.10 -3.06 8.74
N ASN A 100 8.80 -1.84 9.22
CA ASN A 100 9.02 -0.60 8.49
C ASN A 100 10.48 -0.38 8.10
N GLU A 101 11.42 -0.76 8.96
CA GLU A 101 12.85 -0.59 8.70
C GLU A 101 13.31 -1.55 7.59
N TYR A 102 12.86 -2.80 7.65
CA TYR A 102 13.12 -3.80 6.61
C TYR A 102 12.54 -3.39 5.26
N THR A 103 11.30 -2.89 5.26
CA THR A 103 10.61 -2.43 4.04
C THR A 103 11.31 -1.24 3.41
N VAL A 104 11.58 -0.19 4.17
CA VAL A 104 12.29 1.00 3.64
C VAL A 104 13.66 0.61 3.10
N THR A 105 14.39 -0.26 3.80
CA THR A 105 15.70 -0.77 3.34
C THR A 105 15.59 -1.54 2.03
N THR A 106 14.56 -2.38 1.90
CA THR A 106 14.35 -3.18 0.69
C THR A 106 13.97 -2.30 -0.51
N ILE A 107 13.08 -1.32 -0.33
CA ILE A 107 12.72 -0.36 -1.39
C ILE A 107 13.93 0.49 -1.78
N TYR A 108 14.75 0.91 -0.82
CA TYR A 108 15.99 1.64 -1.09
C TYR A 108 16.99 0.83 -1.93
N ASN A 109 17.13 -0.48 -1.65
CA ASN A 109 17.98 -1.37 -2.42
C ASN A 109 17.42 -1.64 -3.82
N LEU A 110 16.09 -1.75 -3.94
CA LEU A 110 15.39 -1.86 -5.22
C LEU A 110 15.62 -0.60 -6.08
N ASP A 111 15.47 0.59 -5.51
CA ASP A 111 15.73 1.86 -6.21
C ASP A 111 17.14 1.89 -6.80
N LYS A 112 18.15 1.54 -6.00
CA LYS A 112 19.54 1.43 -6.46
C LYS A 112 19.71 0.41 -7.59
N PHE A 113 19.08 -0.74 -7.46
CA PHE A 113 19.15 -1.79 -8.48
C PHE A 113 18.55 -1.31 -9.80
N LEU A 114 17.33 -0.75 -9.77
CA LEU A 114 16.64 -0.24 -10.96
C LEU A 114 17.44 0.89 -11.61
N LYS A 115 18.00 1.79 -10.81
CA LYS A 115 18.88 2.86 -11.28
C LYS A 115 20.12 2.30 -11.98
N LYS A 116 20.75 1.27 -11.42
CA LYS A 116 21.90 0.58 -12.04
C LYS A 116 21.52 -0.10 -13.36
N MET A 117 20.29 -0.59 -13.48
CA MET A 117 19.75 -1.16 -14.71
C MET A 117 19.35 -0.11 -15.76
N GLY A 118 19.48 1.19 -15.45
CA GLY A 118 19.16 2.28 -16.36
C GLY A 118 17.67 2.61 -16.45
N VAL A 119 16.87 2.13 -15.49
CA VAL A 119 15.44 2.47 -15.41
C VAL A 119 15.27 3.96 -15.14
N LYS A 120 14.33 4.58 -15.84
CA LYS A 120 13.90 5.95 -15.61
C LYS A 120 12.43 5.97 -15.21
N ASN A 121 12.11 6.74 -14.19
CA ASN A 121 10.73 7.01 -13.76
C ASN A 121 10.41 8.49 -14.03
N GLU A 122 9.76 8.75 -15.16
CA GLU A 122 9.45 10.12 -15.61
C GLU A 122 8.37 10.77 -14.74
N ARG A 123 7.38 9.98 -14.25
CA ARG A 123 6.35 10.45 -13.31
C ARG A 123 6.99 10.93 -12.01
N ALA A 124 7.92 10.14 -11.47
CA ALA A 124 8.66 10.52 -10.27
C ALA A 124 9.53 11.76 -10.46
N ALA A 125 10.21 11.89 -11.60
CA ALA A 125 10.98 13.10 -11.91
C ALA A 125 10.10 14.37 -11.99
N GLN A 126 8.90 14.25 -12.57
CA GLN A 126 7.92 15.33 -12.62
C GLN A 126 7.40 15.68 -11.22
N LEU A 127 6.96 14.69 -10.44
CA LEU A 127 6.48 14.90 -9.08
C LEU A 127 7.57 15.54 -8.21
N LYS A 128 8.80 15.05 -8.28
CA LYS A 128 9.92 15.62 -7.52
C LYS A 128 10.14 17.10 -7.83
N SER A 129 10.07 17.47 -9.10
CA SER A 129 10.18 18.88 -9.52
C SER A 129 9.06 19.73 -8.93
N GLU A 130 7.84 19.19 -8.83
CA GLU A 130 6.71 19.86 -8.19
C GLU A 130 6.88 19.98 -6.68
N LEU A 131 7.36 18.92 -6.02
CA LEU A 131 7.67 18.93 -4.59
C LEU A 131 8.77 19.95 -4.26
N GLU A 132 9.83 20.04 -5.07
CA GLU A 132 10.94 21.00 -4.89
C GLU A 132 10.52 22.46 -5.15
N ASN A 133 9.52 22.69 -6.01
CA ASN A 133 8.95 24.02 -6.26
C ASN A 133 7.97 24.46 -5.16
N GLN A 134 7.52 23.54 -4.33
CA GLN A 134 6.68 23.81 -3.18
C GLN A 134 7.57 23.92 -1.93
N ASN A 135 7.13 24.64 -0.90
CA ASN A 135 7.90 24.78 0.35
C ASN A 135 7.82 23.50 1.21
N VAL A 136 8.21 22.37 0.62
CA VAL A 136 8.12 21.01 1.15
C VAL A 136 9.52 20.54 1.53
N GLN A 137 9.63 19.88 2.67
CA GLN A 137 10.86 19.23 3.08
C GLN A 137 10.81 17.75 2.65
N ILE A 138 11.69 17.36 1.72
CA ILE A 138 11.84 15.95 1.32
C ILE A 138 12.76 15.25 2.33
N LEU A 139 12.21 14.28 3.06
CA LEU A 139 12.91 13.47 4.08
C LEU A 139 13.54 12.20 3.46
N LEU A 140 12.86 11.61 2.48
CA LEU A 140 13.34 10.46 1.70
C LEU A 140 12.99 10.66 0.23
N SER A 141 13.92 10.31 -0.66
CA SER A 141 13.78 10.45 -2.12
C SER A 141 14.30 9.18 -2.78
N LEU A 142 13.40 8.34 -3.27
CA LEU A 142 13.71 7.14 -4.05
C LEU A 142 13.21 7.34 -5.48
N ASP A 143 13.99 8.10 -6.25
CA ASP A 143 13.56 8.69 -7.53
C ASP A 143 13.19 7.66 -8.60
N THR A 144 13.82 6.49 -8.59
CA THR A 144 13.56 5.44 -9.57
C THR A 144 12.36 4.60 -9.13
N ALA A 145 12.30 4.24 -7.84
CA ALA A 145 11.17 3.53 -7.27
C ALA A 145 9.89 4.39 -7.20
N GLY A 146 10.01 5.72 -7.19
CA GLY A 146 8.90 6.66 -7.15
C GLY A 146 8.32 6.89 -5.75
N LEU A 147 9.10 6.68 -4.69
CA LEU A 147 8.68 6.89 -3.30
C LEU A 147 9.35 8.13 -2.70
N TYR A 148 8.53 8.99 -2.10
CA TYR A 148 8.97 10.17 -1.39
C TYR A 148 8.38 10.19 0.01
N ILE A 149 9.17 10.46 1.04
CA ILE A 149 8.65 10.86 2.34
C ILE A 149 8.84 12.35 2.45
N ILE A 150 7.74 13.07 2.61
CA ILE A 150 7.73 14.53 2.65
C ILE A 150 7.18 15.05 3.96
N LYS A 151 7.61 16.24 4.32
CA LYS A 151 7.00 17.08 5.35
C LYS A 151 6.52 18.39 4.74
N SER A 152 5.24 18.69 4.90
CA SER A 152 4.53 19.76 4.19
C SER A 152 3.33 20.29 4.97
N ASP A 153 2.69 21.32 4.43
CA ASP A 153 1.34 21.70 4.85
C ASP A 153 0.34 20.55 4.57
N GLU A 154 -0.63 20.34 5.46
CA GLU A 154 -1.60 19.26 5.31
C GLU A 154 -2.48 19.41 4.07
N GLN A 155 -2.85 20.64 3.70
CA GLN A 155 -3.66 20.89 2.51
C GLN A 155 -2.89 20.51 1.25
N PHE A 156 -1.59 20.79 1.22
CA PHE A 156 -0.74 20.37 0.11
C PHE A 156 -0.72 18.85 -0.02
N SER A 157 -0.38 18.12 1.04
CA SER A 157 -0.37 16.64 1.01
C SER A 157 -1.73 16.04 0.68
N LYS A 158 -2.83 16.63 1.19
CA LYS A 158 -4.20 16.21 0.84
C LYS A 158 -4.54 16.50 -0.62
N SER A 159 -3.96 17.52 -1.23
CA SER A 159 -4.15 17.80 -2.66
C SER A 159 -3.52 16.73 -3.56
N LEU A 160 -2.43 16.09 -3.10
CA LEU A 160 -1.76 15.00 -3.81
C LEU A 160 -2.63 13.73 -3.91
N LEU A 161 -3.60 13.52 -3.01
CA LEU A 161 -4.58 12.43 -3.14
C LEU A 161 -5.45 12.54 -4.40
N LYS A 162 -5.51 13.72 -5.03
CA LYS A 162 -6.29 14.00 -6.23
C LYS A 162 -5.41 14.19 -7.47
N ASP A 163 -4.09 14.08 -7.32
CA ASP A 163 -3.15 14.25 -8.42
C ASP A 163 -3.05 12.94 -9.20
N GLU A 164 -3.36 12.97 -10.50
CA GLU A 164 -3.30 11.79 -11.38
C GLU A 164 -1.88 11.20 -11.52
N LYS A 165 -0.84 11.98 -11.21
CA LYS A 165 0.55 11.49 -11.19
C LYS A 165 0.88 10.70 -9.93
N VAL A 166 0.11 10.85 -8.87
CA VAL A 166 0.29 10.18 -7.58
C VAL A 166 -0.61 8.96 -7.54
N ASP A 167 0.00 7.81 -7.29
CA ASP A 167 -0.73 6.55 -7.14
C ASP A 167 -1.40 6.49 -5.76
N PHE A 168 -0.67 6.82 -4.69
CA PHE A 168 -1.25 6.94 -3.34
C PHE A 168 -0.49 7.93 -2.45
N VAL A 169 -1.17 8.37 -1.39
CA VAL A 169 -0.60 9.15 -0.29
C VAL A 169 -0.93 8.47 1.03
N LEU A 170 0.10 8.17 1.82
CA LEU A 170 -0.01 7.59 3.15
C LEU A 170 0.38 8.60 4.22
N SER A 171 -0.60 9.00 5.04
CA SER A 171 -0.42 9.88 6.19
C SER A 171 0.48 9.26 7.26
N GLY A 172 1.22 10.12 7.99
CA GLY A 172 2.22 9.68 8.97
C GLY A 172 3.55 9.21 8.37
N GLY A 173 3.59 8.82 7.09
CA GLY A 173 4.81 8.42 6.39
C GLY A 173 5.37 7.06 6.81
N GLY A 174 4.59 6.25 7.53
CA GLY A 174 4.94 4.92 8.00
C GLY A 174 3.77 3.96 7.87
N VAL A 175 4.08 2.67 7.80
CA VAL A 175 3.12 1.59 7.66
C VAL A 175 2.56 1.23 9.04
N PRO A 176 1.22 1.06 9.18
CA PRO A 176 0.60 0.58 10.40
C PRO A 176 0.95 -0.89 10.68
N SER A 177 0.85 -1.26 11.95
CA SER A 177 1.01 -2.64 12.42
C SER A 177 -0.03 -3.60 11.82
N SER A 178 -1.22 -3.09 11.45
CA SER A 178 -2.26 -3.83 10.76
C SER A 178 -3.15 -2.87 9.96
N MET A 179 -3.54 -3.25 8.74
CA MET A 179 -4.59 -2.55 7.99
C MET A 179 -5.98 -3.13 8.20
N LYS A 180 -6.09 -4.31 8.82
CA LYS A 180 -7.37 -4.91 9.23
C LYS A 180 -7.80 -4.48 10.64
N ASP A 181 -7.03 -3.60 11.25
CA ASP A 181 -7.40 -2.87 12.47
C ASP A 181 -8.44 -1.80 12.10
N LEU A 182 -9.72 -2.13 12.29
CA LEU A 182 -10.88 -1.32 11.89
C LEU A 182 -11.16 -0.20 12.90
N ASN A 183 -10.91 -0.47 14.18
CA ASN A 183 -11.14 0.48 15.25
C ASN A 183 -9.96 1.49 15.37
N PHE A 184 -8.82 1.11 14.80
CA PHE A 184 -7.54 1.80 14.77
C PHE A 184 -6.84 1.92 16.14
N ASP A 185 -6.90 0.86 16.95
CA ASP A 185 -6.25 0.76 18.27
C ASP A 185 -4.83 0.16 18.24
N GLY A 186 -4.35 -0.19 17.05
CA GLY A 186 -3.05 -0.79 16.77
C GLY A 186 -3.09 -2.30 16.61
N LYS A 187 -4.25 -2.96 16.77
CA LYS A 187 -4.42 -4.40 16.68
C LYS A 187 -5.65 -4.74 15.84
N SER A 188 -5.61 -5.89 15.19
CA SER A 188 -6.82 -6.50 14.61
C SER A 188 -7.26 -7.60 15.57
N ASP A 189 -8.30 -7.34 16.36
CA ASP A 189 -8.76 -8.24 17.41
C ASP A 189 -10.30 -8.21 17.57
N LYS A 190 -10.81 -8.90 18.60
CA LYS A 190 -12.25 -8.98 18.87
C LYS A 190 -12.94 -7.61 19.05
N ASN A 191 -12.20 -6.55 19.36
CA ASN A 191 -12.76 -5.20 19.49
C ASN A 191 -13.12 -4.60 18.11
N ASP A 192 -12.64 -5.17 17.01
CA ASP A 192 -13.03 -4.80 15.65
C ASP A 192 -14.35 -5.44 15.21
N CYS A 193 -14.80 -6.50 15.90
CA CYS A 193 -16.01 -7.25 15.52
C CYS A 193 -17.27 -6.37 15.42
N GLU A 194 -17.41 -5.37 16.30
CA GLU A 194 -18.56 -4.45 16.25
C GLU A 194 -18.60 -3.66 14.93
N LEU A 195 -17.43 -3.29 14.38
CA LEU A 195 -17.34 -2.55 13.12
C LEU A 195 -17.68 -3.45 11.93
N ILE A 196 -17.25 -4.71 11.93
CA ILE A 196 -17.65 -5.68 10.89
C ILE A 196 -19.18 -5.90 10.93
N GLN A 197 -19.77 -6.02 12.12
CA GLN A 197 -21.22 -6.15 12.27
C GLN A 197 -21.97 -4.91 11.74
N LYS A 198 -21.47 -3.69 12.02
CA LYS A 198 -22.01 -2.45 11.45
C LYS A 198 -21.89 -2.42 9.94
N TYR A 199 -20.79 -2.92 9.37
CA TYR A 199 -20.65 -3.07 7.92
C TYR A 199 -21.71 -4.01 7.34
N LEU A 200 -21.91 -5.19 7.95
CA LEU A 200 -22.93 -6.16 7.52
C LEU A 200 -24.36 -5.61 7.64
N ALA A 201 -24.62 -4.73 8.60
CA ALA A 201 -25.90 -4.03 8.75
C ALA A 201 -26.08 -2.87 7.75
N GLY A 202 -25.06 -2.53 6.96
CA GLY A 202 -25.08 -1.38 6.04
C GLY A 202 -24.93 -0.02 6.75
N GLU A 203 -24.45 -0.02 8.00
CA GLU A 203 -24.29 1.18 8.83
C GLU A 203 -22.88 1.78 8.74
N LEU A 204 -21.90 1.04 8.22
CA LEU A 204 -20.52 1.49 8.05
C LEU A 204 -20.24 1.87 6.59
N VAL A 205 -20.83 2.98 6.14
CA VAL A 205 -20.73 3.49 4.76
C VAL A 205 -20.29 4.96 4.77
N TYR A 206 -19.41 5.32 3.84
CA TYR A 206 -18.87 6.66 3.69
C TYR A 206 -19.20 7.26 2.31
N ASP A 207 -19.21 8.59 2.20
CA ASP A 207 -19.37 9.29 0.91
C ASP A 207 -18.10 9.23 0.03
N ASP A 208 -16.98 8.76 0.59
CA ASP A 208 -15.69 8.65 -0.09
C ASP A 208 -15.42 7.20 -0.50
N ASN A 209 -15.20 7.00 -1.81
CA ASN A 209 -15.02 5.67 -2.38
C ASN A 209 -13.77 4.95 -1.83
N ASP A 210 -12.66 5.67 -1.62
CA ASP A 210 -11.42 5.07 -1.12
C ASP A 210 -11.62 4.53 0.29
N LYS A 211 -12.35 5.27 1.14
CA LYS A 211 -12.72 4.80 2.48
C LYS A 211 -13.58 3.55 2.44
N ASN A 212 -14.56 3.48 1.54
CA ASN A 212 -15.39 2.28 1.40
C ASN A 212 -14.59 1.07 0.92
N GLU A 213 -13.68 1.24 -0.04
CA GLU A 213 -12.78 0.15 -0.46
C GLU A 213 -11.87 -0.30 0.69
N TYR A 214 -11.39 0.64 1.51
CA TYR A 214 -10.64 0.31 2.71
C TYR A 214 -11.45 -0.50 3.72
N ILE A 215 -12.67 -0.07 4.05
CA ILE A 215 -13.53 -0.76 5.00
C ILE A 215 -13.87 -2.16 4.49
N LYS A 216 -14.19 -2.29 3.20
CA LYS A 216 -14.43 -3.60 2.58
C LYS A 216 -13.22 -4.51 2.75
N PHE A 217 -12.03 -4.01 2.42
CA PHE A 217 -10.79 -4.75 2.59
C PHE A 217 -10.54 -5.16 4.06
N ALA A 218 -10.74 -4.23 5.00
CA ALA A 218 -10.44 -4.45 6.41
C ALA A 218 -11.45 -5.37 7.12
N CYS A 219 -12.70 -5.42 6.64
CA CYS A 219 -13.72 -6.34 7.14
C CYS A 219 -13.60 -7.79 6.63
N ASP A 220 -12.93 -8.00 5.49
CA ASP A 220 -12.63 -9.34 4.94
C ASP A 220 -11.44 -9.93 5.69
N ILE A 221 -11.69 -10.56 6.84
CA ILE A 221 -10.65 -11.05 7.76
C ILE A 221 -10.00 -12.31 7.21
N ASN A 222 -10.80 -13.24 6.71
CA ASN A 222 -10.34 -14.52 6.20
C ASN A 222 -9.74 -14.43 4.77
N GLY A 223 -9.96 -13.32 4.07
CA GLY A 223 -9.43 -13.06 2.73
C GLY A 223 -10.18 -13.77 1.60
N ASP A 224 -11.40 -14.27 1.84
CA ASP A 224 -12.20 -15.00 0.86
C ASP A 224 -13.02 -14.10 -0.09
N LYS A 225 -12.94 -12.76 0.11
CA LYS A 225 -13.65 -11.71 -0.64
C LYS A 225 -15.16 -11.64 -0.34
N GLU A 226 -15.70 -12.45 0.56
CA GLU A 226 -17.10 -12.48 0.98
C GLU A 226 -17.26 -12.05 2.44
N ILE A 227 -17.49 -10.76 2.68
CA ILE A 227 -17.64 -10.26 4.05
C ILE A 227 -18.95 -10.79 4.66
N ASN A 228 -18.82 -11.64 5.68
CA ASN A 228 -19.94 -12.30 6.34
C ASN A 228 -19.65 -12.61 7.83
N ILE A 229 -20.50 -13.40 8.48
CA ILE A 229 -20.36 -13.70 9.92
C ILE A 229 -19.11 -14.53 10.25
N VAL A 230 -18.54 -15.22 9.26
CA VAL A 230 -17.30 -15.99 9.41
C VAL A 230 -16.14 -15.07 9.75
N ASP A 231 -16.05 -13.87 9.15
CA ASP A 231 -15.00 -12.88 9.46
C ASP A 231 -15.04 -12.45 10.93
N VAL A 232 -16.25 -12.22 11.45
CA VAL A 232 -16.47 -11.91 12.87
C VAL A 232 -16.03 -13.08 13.74
N THR A 233 -16.33 -14.30 13.31
CA THR A 233 -16.00 -15.52 14.08
C THR A 233 -14.48 -15.73 14.12
N GLU A 234 -13.78 -15.45 13.03
CA GLU A 234 -12.31 -15.59 12.95
C GLU A 234 -11.60 -14.70 13.97
N LEU A 235 -11.97 -13.42 14.06
CA LEU A 235 -11.42 -12.50 15.07
C LEU A 235 -11.74 -12.90 16.51
N GLN A 236 -12.86 -13.60 16.73
CA GLN A 236 -13.23 -14.08 18.06
C GLN A 236 -12.42 -15.30 18.50
N LEU A 237 -11.90 -16.09 17.56
CA LEU A 237 -11.11 -17.29 17.82
C LEU A 237 -9.63 -16.97 18.08
N ASP A 238 -9.12 -15.84 17.59
CA ASP A 238 -7.75 -15.34 17.80
C ASP A 238 -7.53 -14.64 19.16
N GLY A 239 -8.54 -14.62 20.04
CA GLY A 239 -8.54 -13.92 21.35
C GLY A 239 -8.18 -14.75 22.58
#